data_AF-W7BA47-F1
#
_entry.id   AF-W7BA47-F1
#
_cell.length_a   1.000
_cell.length_b   1.000
_cell.length_c   1.000
_cell.angle_alpha   90.00
_cell.angle_beta   90.00
_cell.angle_gamma   90.00
#
_symmetry.space_group_name_H-M   'P 1'
#
loop_
_entity.id
_entity.type
_entity.pdbx_description
1 polymer ?
#
loop_
_entity_poly.entity_id
_entity_poly.type
_entity_poly.pdbx_seq_one_letter_code
_entity_poly.pdbx_strand_id
1 'polypeptide(L)'
;MIEFGVDLLINFITFGICFLPLYFAEKSRPLFENIAVAMAFIGLLGVGTGIFISSSEEISTYAYIILIVQICALSIDGILILWKKRFGNNKFLVIISILISIVSMILYIYYVIASFIY
;
A
#
# COMPACT_ATOMS: atom_id res chain seq x y z
N MET A 1 -5.29 7.13 -21.29
CA MET A 1 -4.00 7.72 -20.82
C MET A 1 -4.09 8.20 -19.37
N ILE A 2 -5.05 9.05 -19.03
CA ILE A 2 -5.30 9.45 -17.62
C ILE A 2 -5.63 8.21 -16.79
N GLU A 3 -6.40 7.30 -17.36
CA GLU A 3 -6.87 6.09 -16.70
C GLU A 3 -5.75 5.15 -16.29
N PHE A 4 -4.97 4.72 -17.28
CA PHE A 4 -3.71 4.01 -17.05
C PHE A 4 -2.83 4.68 -15.97
N GLY A 5 -2.78 6.02 -15.94
CA GLY A 5 -2.05 6.77 -14.91
C GLY A 5 -2.63 6.61 -13.50
N VAL A 6 -3.95 6.61 -13.35
CA VAL A 6 -4.63 6.40 -12.06
C VAL A 6 -4.39 4.97 -11.57
N ASP A 7 -4.55 3.98 -12.44
CA ASP A 7 -4.33 2.58 -12.08
C ASP A 7 -2.88 2.36 -11.64
N LEU A 8 -1.93 2.87 -12.42
CA LEU A 8 -0.51 2.81 -12.10
C LEU A 8 -0.20 3.50 -10.76
N LEU A 9 -0.79 4.65 -10.48
CA LEU A 9 -0.64 5.33 -9.20
C LEU A 9 -1.17 4.50 -8.04
N ILE A 10 -2.38 3.92 -8.14
CA ILE A 10 -2.94 3.06 -7.08
C ILE A 10 -1.98 1.92 -6.79
N ASN A 11 -1.46 1.24 -7.82
CA ASN A 11 -0.50 0.15 -7.68
C ASN A 11 0.77 0.55 -6.95
N PHE A 12 1.44 1.61 -7.42
CA PHE A 12 2.69 2.05 -6.82
C PHE A 12 2.51 2.59 -5.41
N ILE A 13 1.39 3.26 -5.12
CA ILE A 13 1.09 3.74 -3.77
C ILE A 13 0.84 2.56 -2.84
N THR A 14 0.02 1.58 -3.23
CA THR A 14 -0.21 0.36 -2.44
C THR A 14 1.10 -0.38 -2.19
N PHE A 15 1.95 -0.51 -3.21
CA PHE A 15 3.29 -1.10 -3.03
C PHE A 15 4.14 -0.33 -2.02
N GLY A 16 4.19 1.00 -2.15
CA GLY A 16 4.92 1.86 -1.22
C GLY A 16 4.45 1.66 0.23
N ILE A 17 3.14 1.63 0.44
CA ILE A 17 2.53 1.34 1.75
C ILE A 17 2.96 -0.05 2.24
N CYS A 18 2.81 -1.10 1.43
CA CYS A 18 3.20 -2.46 1.84
C CYS A 18 4.71 -2.63 2.10
N PHE A 19 5.55 -1.77 1.53
CA PHE A 19 6.99 -1.76 1.76
C PHE A 19 7.38 -1.04 3.07
N LEU A 20 6.63 -0.03 3.49
CA LEU A 20 6.92 0.80 4.66
C LEU A 20 7.08 0.03 5.99
N PRO A 21 6.31 -1.03 6.29
CA PRO A 21 6.54 -1.87 7.47
C PRO A 21 7.97 -2.37 7.60
N LEU A 22 8.65 -2.66 6.48
CA LEU A 22 10.04 -3.14 6.46
C LEU A 22 10.98 -2.10 7.06
N TYR A 23 10.78 -0.83 6.68
CA TYR A 23 11.53 0.29 7.21
C TYR A 23 11.33 0.45 8.73
N PHE A 24 10.13 0.18 9.26
CA PHE A 24 9.90 0.22 10.71
C PHE A 24 10.46 -1.04 11.42
N ALA A 25 10.47 -2.19 10.75
CA ALA A 25 10.85 -3.47 11.32
C ALA A 25 12.38 -3.71 11.44
N GLU A 26 13.22 -2.93 10.74
CA GLU A 26 14.69 -3.07 10.61
C GLU A 26 15.50 -3.29 11.92
N LYS A 27 14.93 -2.95 13.09
CA LYS A 27 15.56 -3.18 14.41
C LYS A 27 14.61 -3.81 15.43
N SER A 28 13.56 -4.45 14.94
CA SER A 28 12.51 -5.05 15.74
C SER A 28 12.75 -6.55 15.95
N ARG A 29 11.76 -7.26 16.52
CA ARG A 29 11.85 -8.71 16.67
C ARG A 29 11.81 -9.38 15.30
N PRO A 30 12.48 -10.53 15.10
CA PRO A 30 12.51 -11.24 13.81
C PRO A 30 11.12 -11.57 13.26
N LEU A 31 10.13 -11.74 14.14
CA LEU A 31 8.73 -11.94 13.74
C LEU A 31 8.15 -10.76 12.94
N PHE A 32 8.41 -9.52 13.36
CA PHE A 32 7.89 -8.34 12.66
C PHE A 32 8.59 -8.11 11.32
N GLU A 33 9.88 -8.41 11.26
CA GLU A 33 10.67 -8.37 10.02
C GLU A 33 10.13 -9.37 8.99
N ASN A 34 9.89 -10.63 9.40
CA ASN A 34 9.31 -11.64 8.50
C ASN A 34 7.93 -11.24 7.96
N ILE A 35 7.06 -10.67 8.82
CA ILE A 35 5.75 -10.16 8.38
C ILE A 35 5.94 -9.02 7.37
N ALA A 36 6.80 -8.06 7.67
CA ALA A 36 7.05 -6.92 6.80
C ALA A 36 7.64 -7.33 5.44
N VAL A 37 8.56 -8.29 5.40
CA VAL A 37 9.11 -8.87 4.17
C VAL A 37 7.99 -9.53 3.35
N ALA A 38 7.14 -10.33 3.99
CA ALA A 38 6.01 -10.95 3.31
C ALA A 38 5.05 -9.91 2.72
N MET A 39 4.75 -8.83 3.46
CA MET A 39 3.92 -7.74 2.95
C MET A 39 4.55 -7.03 1.76
N ALA A 40 5.85 -6.71 1.83
CA ALA A 40 6.58 -6.09 0.72
C ALA A 40 6.54 -6.98 -0.54
N PHE A 41 6.70 -8.28 -0.37
CA PHE A 41 6.61 -9.24 -1.48
C PHE A 41 5.21 -9.31 -2.09
N ILE A 42 4.17 -9.36 -1.26
CA ILE A 42 2.77 -9.34 -1.70
C ILE A 42 2.45 -8.03 -2.45
N GLY A 43 2.90 -6.88 -1.93
CA GLY A 43 2.73 -5.59 -2.59
C GLY A 43 3.43 -5.54 -3.95
N LEU A 44 4.63 -6.12 -4.05
CA LEU A 44 5.38 -6.20 -5.32
C LEU A 44 4.62 -7.03 -6.37
N LEU A 45 4.05 -8.17 -5.97
CA LEU A 45 3.19 -8.97 -6.85
C LEU A 45 1.96 -8.18 -7.31
N GLY A 46 1.39 -7.35 -6.43
CA GLY A 46 0.31 -6.42 -6.73
C GLY A 46 0.66 -5.44 -7.86
N VAL A 47 1.86 -4.87 -7.88
CA VAL A 47 2.27 -3.97 -8.98
C VAL A 47 2.17 -4.66 -10.33
N GLY A 48 2.58 -5.93 -10.41
CA GLY A 48 2.47 -6.73 -11.64
C GLY A 48 1.03 -6.95 -12.08
N THR A 49 0.11 -7.20 -11.13
CA THR A 49 -1.31 -7.39 -11.46
C THR A 49 -1.96 -6.14 -12.00
N GLY A 50 -1.66 -4.96 -11.46
CA GLY A 50 -2.32 -3.75 -11.95
C GLY A 50 -1.83 -3.22 -13.29
N ILE A 51 -0.59 -3.54 -13.68
CA ILE A 51 -0.13 -3.33 -15.08
C ILE A 51 -1.01 -4.15 -16.04
N PHE A 52 -1.44 -5.34 -15.66
CA PHE A 52 -2.27 -6.20 -16.49
C PHE A 52 -3.73 -5.70 -16.59
N ILE A 53 -4.25 -5.08 -15.52
CA ILE A 53 -5.66 -4.68 -15.43
C ILE A 53 -5.92 -3.27 -16.00
N SER A 54 -4.88 -2.43 -16.05
CA SER A 54 -4.93 -1.07 -16.61
C SER A 54 -5.14 -0.97 -18.13
N SER A 55 -5.56 -2.06 -18.78
CA SER A 55 -5.96 -2.12 -20.19
C SER A 55 -7.46 -1.92 -20.42
N SER A 56 -8.25 -1.69 -19.38
CA SER A 56 -9.69 -1.40 -19.49
C SER A 56 -9.93 0.05 -19.92
N GLU A 57 -11.00 0.28 -20.69
CA GLU A 57 -11.25 1.55 -21.40
C GLU A 57 -12.06 2.58 -20.60
N GLU A 58 -12.58 2.25 -19.41
CA GLU A 58 -13.34 3.18 -18.58
C GLU A 58 -12.96 3.07 -17.09
N ILE A 59 -12.48 4.17 -16.50
CA ILE A 59 -12.36 4.27 -15.04
C ILE A 59 -13.68 4.65 -14.40
N SER A 60 -14.18 3.73 -13.59
CA SER A 60 -15.31 3.99 -12.72
C SER A 60 -14.92 4.87 -11.51
N THR A 61 -15.86 5.70 -11.06
CA THR A 61 -15.71 6.66 -9.95
C THR A 61 -15.11 6.07 -8.68
N TYR A 62 -15.31 4.76 -8.42
CA TYR A 62 -14.74 4.10 -7.25
C TYR A 62 -13.21 4.07 -7.26
N ALA A 63 -12.55 4.04 -8.42
CA ALA A 63 -11.09 4.02 -8.50
C ALA A 63 -10.48 5.31 -7.93
N TYR A 64 -11.11 6.46 -8.20
CA TYR A 64 -10.68 7.75 -7.62
C TYR A 64 -10.84 7.78 -6.10
N ILE A 65 -11.90 7.18 -5.56
CA ILE A 65 -12.10 7.06 -4.12
C ILE A 65 -10.98 6.21 -3.51
N ILE A 66 -10.65 5.08 -4.15
CA ILE A 66 -9.58 4.20 -3.68
C ILE A 66 -8.23 4.92 -3.76
N LEU A 67 -7.94 5.64 -4.84
CA LEU A 67 -6.73 6.45 -4.96
C LEU A 67 -6.61 7.45 -3.81
N ILE A 68 -7.68 8.19 -3.48
CA ILE A 68 -7.67 9.16 -2.37
C ILE A 68 -7.38 8.45 -1.04
N VAL A 69 -8.03 7.31 -0.78
CA VAL A 69 -7.80 6.53 0.46
C VAL A 69 -6.36 6.05 0.54
N GLN A 70 -5.78 5.58 -0.57
CA GLN A 70 -4.39 5.14 -0.62
C GLN A 70 -3.41 6.31 -0.39
N ILE A 71 -3.67 7.49 -0.96
CA ILE A 71 -2.88 8.71 -0.70
C ILE A 71 -2.94 9.10 0.79
N CYS A 72 -4.12 9.03 1.40
CA CYS A 72 -4.30 9.29 2.83
C CYS A 72 -3.50 8.29 3.69
N ALA A 73 -3.57 6.99 3.37
CA ALA A 73 -2.81 5.95 4.05
C ALA A 73 -1.29 6.19 3.95
N LEU A 74 -0.79 6.48 2.75
CA LEU A 74 0.62 6.79 2.53
C LEU A 74 1.06 8.05 3.29
N SER A 75 0.19 9.06 3.36
CA SER A 75 0.44 10.29 4.12
C SER A 75 0.55 10.01 5.63
N ILE A 76 -0.29 9.12 6.17
CA ILE A 76 -0.21 8.67 7.56
C ILE A 76 1.12 7.95 7.81
N ASP A 77 1.54 7.02 6.95
CA ASP A 77 2.85 6.37 7.06
C ASP A 77 4.00 7.40 6.99
N GLY A 78 3.87 8.43 6.16
CA GLY A 78 4.80 9.56 6.13
C GLY A 78 4.92 10.28 7.48
N ILE A 79 3.80 10.50 8.17
CA ILE A 79 3.79 11.05 9.54
C ILE A 79 4.48 10.09 10.51
N LEU A 80 4.25 8.77 10.39
CA LEU A 80 4.92 7.77 11.23
C LEU A 80 6.44 7.78 11.02
N ILE A 81 6.94 8.01 9.79
CA ILE A 81 8.37 8.17 9.52
C ILE A 81 8.93 9.38 10.27
N LEU A 82 8.23 10.52 10.23
CA LEU A 82 8.64 11.72 10.96
C LEU A 82 8.66 11.48 12.48
N TRP A 83 7.68 10.73 12.99
CA TRP A 83 7.64 10.33 14.40
C TRP A 83 8.81 9.40 14.77
N LYS A 84 9.13 8.40 13.94
CA LYS A 84 10.31 7.54 14.14
C LYS A 84 11.59 8.36 14.21
N LYS A 85 11.73 9.38 13.35
CA LYS A 85 12.90 10.29 13.36
C LYS A 85 13.00 11.11 14.65
N ARG A 86 11.87 11.56 15.19
CA ARG A 86 11.83 12.43 16.39
C ARG A 86 11.94 11.66 17.71
N PHE A 87 11.28 10.51 17.81
CA PHE A 87 11.09 9.77 19.07
C PHE A 87 11.80 8.41 19.09
N GLY A 88 12.48 8.04 17.99
CA GLY A 88 13.11 6.74 17.84
C GLY A 88 12.13 5.64 17.41
N ASN A 89 12.66 4.44 17.21
CA ASN A 89 11.85 3.30 16.77
C ASN A 89 11.13 2.67 17.98
N ASN A 90 9.83 2.42 17.84
CA ASN A 90 9.04 1.72 18.84
C ASN A 90 8.13 0.69 18.18
N LYS A 91 7.86 -0.42 18.87
CA LYS A 91 7.02 -1.53 18.41
C LYS A 91 5.63 -1.06 17.97
N PHE A 92 5.09 -0.02 18.63
CA PHE A 92 3.80 0.56 18.25
C PHE A 92 3.81 1.12 16.82
N LEU A 93 4.90 1.78 16.38
CA LEU A 93 5.01 2.31 15.02
C LEU A 93 5.00 1.17 13.98
N VAL A 94 5.71 0.08 14.27
CA VAL A 94 5.75 -1.11 13.43
C VAL A 94 4.35 -1.72 13.28
N ILE A 95 3.64 -1.91 14.40
CA ILE A 95 2.29 -2.49 14.40
C ILE A 95 1.31 -1.62 13.61
N ILE A 96 1.35 -0.30 13.81
CA ILE A 96 0.46 0.62 13.09
C ILE A 96 0.75 0.56 11.58
N SER A 97 2.01 0.61 11.16
CA SER A 97 2.37 0.54 9.73
C SER A 97 1.95 -0.79 9.10
N ILE A 98 2.09 -1.92 9.81
CA ILE A 98 1.59 -3.23 9.36
C ILE A 98 0.06 -3.19 9.20
N LEU A 99 -0.69 -2.64 10.16
CA LEU A 99 -2.15 -2.54 10.07
C LEU A 99 -2.59 -1.69 8.88
N ILE A 100 -1.94 -0.54 8.66
CA ILE A 100 -2.19 0.33 7.50
C ILE A 100 -1.95 -0.45 6.20
N SER A 101 -0.86 -1.21 6.14
CA SER A 101 -0.54 -2.05 4.98
C SER A 101 -1.57 -3.13 4.73
N ILE A 102 -2.11 -3.77 5.77
CA ILE A 102 -3.13 -4.82 5.62
C ILE A 102 -4.41 -4.21 5.05
N VAL A 103 -4.87 -3.09 5.61
CA VAL A 103 -6.07 -2.39 5.14
C VAL A 103 -5.90 -1.91 3.70
N SER A 104 -4.74 -1.32 3.38
CA SER A 104 -4.38 -0.89 2.03
C SER A 104 -4.44 -2.05 1.03
N MET A 105 -3.92 -3.22 1.40
CA MET A 105 -3.93 -4.40 0.54
C MET A 105 -5.35 -4.94 0.32
N ILE A 106 -6.19 -4.97 1.34
CA ILE A 106 -7.60 -5.39 1.20
C ILE A 106 -8.35 -4.48 0.22
N LEU A 107 -8.16 -3.16 0.35
CA LEU A 107 -8.75 -2.18 -0.56
C LEU A 107 -8.23 -2.33 -1.99
N TYR A 108 -6.95 -2.64 -2.14
CA TYR A 108 -6.35 -2.90 -3.44
C TYR A 108 -6.90 -4.17 -4.09
N ILE A 109 -7.07 -5.26 -3.33
CA ILE A 109 -7.70 -6.49 -3.83
C ILE A 109 -9.14 -6.21 -4.27
N TYR A 110 -9.90 -5.43 -3.48
CA TYR A 110 -11.24 -5.02 -3.88
C TYR A 110 -11.23 -4.21 -5.18
N TYR A 111 -10.32 -3.26 -5.31
CA TYR A 111 -10.12 -2.49 -6.55
C TYR A 111 -9.87 -3.40 -7.76
N VAL A 112 -8.92 -4.34 -7.64
CA VAL A 112 -8.60 -5.32 -8.70
C VAL A 112 -9.83 -6.13 -9.10
N ILE A 113 -10.57 -6.65 -8.13
CA ILE A 113 -11.78 -7.44 -8.41
C ILE A 113 -12.85 -6.57 -9.07
N ALA A 114 -13.07 -5.36 -8.56
CA ALA A 114 -14.06 -4.44 -9.08
C ALA A 114 -13.77 -4.05 -10.54
N SER A 115 -12.50 -3.89 -10.93
CA SER A 115 -12.10 -3.58 -12.31
C SER A 115 -12.32 -4.70 -13.33
N PHE A 116 -12.62 -5.92 -12.89
CA PHE A 116 -13.05 -7.01 -13.79
C PHE A 116 -14.56 -7.14 -13.89
N ILE A 117 -15.30 -6.59 -12.93
CA ILE A 117 -16.77 -6.72 -12.83
C ILE A 117 -17.47 -5.52 -13.49
N TYR A 118 -16.93 -4.32 -13.26
CA TYR A 118 -17.44 -3.05 -13.77
C TYR A 118 -16.53 -2.54 -14.88
#